data_AF-A0A3L6LGC8-F1
#
_entry.id   AF-A0A3L6LGC8-F1
#
_cell.length_a   1.000
_cell.length_b   1.000
_cell.length_c   1.000
_cell.angle_alpha   90.00
_cell.angle_beta   90.00
_cell.angle_gamma   90.00
#
_symmetry.space_group_name_H-M   'P 1'
#
loop_
_entity.id
_entity.type
_entity.pdbx_description
1 polymer ?
#
loop_
_entity_poly.entity_id
_entity_poly.type
_entity_poly.pdbx_seq_one_letter_code
_entity_poly.pdbx_strand_id
1 'polypeptide(L)'
;MLSQNVAKTTVPSYYMIRTNLPHRKPQNQWEGVYYYSGITKRQRHLILLHRKREREAHMRSFNISRASVLQRLEKLSGDRKQESLPPHVRLDLAVRLAQHGLYQQATPIVDELHHQKALHAGHYALLINALACPRLGQRILHCDAQCDPALTYKLLGDENGEERAQEAYRWFDLALTSLAVDCGGRTQPSHFVPYLPQGTAAASHITNALMRTLLTCGYTHVAAIPDSVYDRMGSMGISPTISTYELVMLALSLQGNMVEAESILSFLRSHHSEHITVESFNALLLGHREARQFDCCDAIWQELVDRRWPRASPLTAELYLRSIMDHANTPTSEPLQSFANINVVEKKKVPLVLAQMDELGVPRTHLSRVLMDEVEDSLRKFQTYRSRFYEWGRAVKQFDFIEFRRRNGWLYDLHLMKCTTKQVGPLRDFNDPDAVQGAVATAEIPAFFNERPAWERPPLEETLYVTTNKERYDDVRGGDIYYDDTRGLHDRSPTWMNEVPETRYDRLYGVNHPDIAKIGIRRHLNVEYVNRKEVVERDAALMKKTLSSGRRLRHRVESSRTHRNAGSLSGISSTAGGGSR
;
A
#
# COMPACT_ATOMS: atom_id res chain seq x y z
N MET A 1 1.10 27.07 -28.12
CA MET A 1 2.54 27.03 -28.49
C MET A 1 3.33 26.67 -27.23
N LEU A 2 4.35 25.83 -27.33
CA LEU A 2 5.07 25.28 -26.17
C LEU A 2 6.40 26.02 -25.97
N SER A 3 6.73 26.46 -24.75
CA SER A 3 7.97 27.19 -24.43
C SER A 3 9.24 26.36 -24.68
N GLN A 4 9.12 25.04 -24.66
CA GLN A 4 10.23 24.11 -24.96
C GLN A 4 10.55 24.00 -26.47
N ASN A 5 9.72 24.57 -27.35
CA ASN A 5 10.04 24.69 -28.77
C ASN A 5 11.02 25.85 -29.00
N VAL A 6 12.27 25.63 -28.59
CA VAL A 6 13.37 26.58 -28.74
C VAL A 6 14.03 26.49 -30.12
N ALA A 7 14.72 27.54 -30.57
CA ALA A 7 15.54 27.50 -31.76
C ALA A 7 16.75 26.55 -31.57
N LYS A 8 17.08 25.76 -32.59
CA LYS A 8 18.25 24.85 -32.62
C LYS A 8 19.33 25.29 -33.60
N THR A 9 19.04 26.33 -34.38
CA THR A 9 19.92 26.90 -35.40
C THR A 9 20.15 28.36 -35.07
N THR A 10 21.38 28.81 -35.19
CA THR A 10 21.72 30.24 -35.21
C THR A 10 21.05 30.92 -36.41
N VAL A 11 20.93 32.26 -36.36
CA VAL A 11 20.49 33.06 -37.51
C VAL A 11 21.39 32.74 -38.72
N PRO A 12 20.82 32.42 -39.90
CA PRO A 12 21.60 32.08 -41.08
C PRO A 12 22.60 33.19 -41.44
N SER A 13 23.89 32.83 -41.54
CA SER A 13 24.97 33.77 -41.84
C SER A 13 26.19 33.06 -42.44
N TYR A 14 27.13 33.83 -42.99
CA TYR A 14 28.42 33.31 -43.49
C TYR A 14 29.25 32.60 -42.42
N TYR A 15 28.95 32.82 -41.13
CA TYR A 15 29.64 32.15 -40.04
C TYR A 15 29.48 30.62 -40.09
N MET A 16 28.34 30.15 -40.61
CA MET A 16 28.09 28.71 -40.82
C MET A 16 28.99 28.11 -41.91
N ILE A 17 29.42 28.91 -42.88
CA ILE A 17 30.27 28.46 -44.01
C ILE A 17 31.75 28.57 -43.64
N ARG A 18 32.12 29.61 -42.89
CA ARG A 18 33.52 29.99 -42.65
C ARG A 18 34.11 29.41 -41.37
N THR A 19 33.34 28.66 -40.59
CA THR A 19 33.79 28.10 -39.30
C THR A 19 33.55 26.60 -39.26
N ASN A 20 34.44 25.87 -38.59
CA ASN A 20 34.34 24.42 -38.38
C ASN A 20 33.33 24.02 -37.28
N LEU A 21 32.38 24.90 -36.93
CA LEU A 21 31.38 24.59 -35.91
C LEU A 21 30.41 23.52 -36.44
N PRO A 22 30.13 22.46 -35.68
CA PRO A 22 29.25 21.39 -36.12
C PRO A 22 27.80 21.87 -36.24
N HIS A 23 27.12 21.49 -37.32
CA HIS A 23 25.71 21.86 -37.56
C HIS A 23 24.70 20.97 -36.82
N ARG A 24 25.16 19.94 -36.10
CA ARG A 24 24.33 19.02 -35.32
C ARG A 24 25.12 18.50 -34.13
N LYS A 25 24.40 18.04 -33.10
CA LYS A 25 25.01 17.34 -31.97
C LYS A 25 25.66 16.02 -32.41
N PRO A 26 26.76 15.58 -31.77
CA PRO A 26 27.21 14.20 -31.87
C PRO A 26 26.14 13.26 -31.29
N GLN A 27 26.12 12.00 -31.70
CA GLN A 27 25.16 11.04 -31.14
C GLN A 27 25.52 10.72 -29.68
N ASN A 28 24.51 10.67 -28.80
CA ASN A 28 24.68 10.23 -27.43
C ASN A 28 24.66 8.69 -27.37
N GLN A 29 25.80 8.07 -27.06
CA GLN A 29 25.96 6.62 -27.09
C GLN A 29 25.07 5.88 -26.07
N TRP A 30 24.85 6.47 -24.89
CA TRP A 30 24.11 5.82 -23.80
C TRP A 30 22.61 6.12 -23.82
N GLU A 31 22.15 6.91 -24.79
CA GLU A 31 20.71 7.11 -24.99
C GLU A 31 20.14 5.93 -25.77
N GLY A 32 19.24 5.20 -25.12
CA GLY A 32 18.54 4.11 -25.76
C GLY A 32 17.72 4.58 -26.97
N VAL A 33 17.54 3.69 -27.93
CA VAL A 33 16.61 3.90 -29.06
C VAL A 33 15.21 4.14 -28.50
N TYR A 34 14.49 5.15 -29.01
CA TYR A 34 13.11 5.37 -28.62
C TYR A 34 12.21 4.32 -29.27
N TYR A 35 11.37 3.66 -28.48
CA TYR A 35 10.40 2.68 -28.94
C TYR A 35 9.08 2.81 -28.18
N TYR A 36 8.03 2.18 -28.71
CA TYR A 36 6.67 2.32 -28.22
C TYR A 36 6.31 1.17 -27.29
N SER A 37 6.22 1.44 -25.99
CA SER A 37 5.84 0.49 -24.93
C SER A 37 4.71 0.99 -24.02
N GLY A 38 3.95 2.00 -24.46
CA GLY A 38 2.84 2.58 -23.71
C GLY A 38 1.45 2.18 -24.21
N ILE A 39 0.43 2.54 -23.43
CA ILE A 39 -0.99 2.36 -23.79
C ILE A 39 -1.73 3.69 -23.84
N THR A 40 -2.83 3.74 -24.59
CA THR A 40 -3.68 4.93 -24.66
C THR A 40 -4.65 5.01 -23.48
N LYS A 41 -5.19 6.21 -23.20
CA LYS A 41 -6.28 6.36 -22.20
C LYS A 41 -7.51 5.54 -22.56
N ARG A 42 -7.83 5.44 -23.87
CA ARG A 42 -8.90 4.59 -24.40
C ARG A 42 -8.64 3.12 -24.05
N GLN A 43 -7.46 2.60 -24.37
CA GLN A 43 -7.12 1.19 -24.09
C GLN A 43 -7.19 0.88 -22.59
N ARG A 44 -6.63 1.75 -21.73
CA ARG A 44 -6.75 1.61 -20.27
C ARG A 44 -8.23 1.55 -19.84
N HIS A 45 -9.07 2.45 -20.34
CA HIS A 45 -10.50 2.45 -20.03
C HIS A 45 -11.20 1.15 -20.47
N LEU A 46 -10.90 0.63 -21.66
CA LEU A 46 -11.47 -0.65 -22.12
C LEU A 46 -11.09 -1.81 -21.19
N ILE A 47 -9.82 -1.89 -20.78
CA ILE A 47 -9.35 -2.92 -19.84
C ILE A 47 -10.12 -2.82 -18.51
N LEU A 48 -10.21 -1.61 -17.92
CA LEU A 48 -10.93 -1.40 -16.66
C LEU A 48 -12.42 -1.74 -16.77
N LEU A 49 -13.07 -1.37 -17.88
CA LEU A 49 -14.48 -1.68 -18.13
C LEU A 49 -14.71 -3.18 -18.28
N HIS A 50 -13.82 -3.88 -19.00
CA HIS A 50 -13.89 -5.33 -19.16
C HIS A 50 -13.73 -6.05 -17.81
N ARG A 51 -12.69 -5.71 -17.03
CA ARG A 51 -12.50 -6.25 -15.67
C ARG A 51 -13.70 -6.01 -14.76
N LYS A 52 -14.34 -4.84 -14.85
CA LYS A 52 -15.56 -4.55 -14.08
C LYS A 52 -16.71 -5.50 -14.44
N ARG A 53 -16.98 -5.69 -15.73
CA ARG A 53 -18.06 -6.59 -16.21
C ARG A 53 -17.83 -8.05 -15.78
N GLU A 54 -16.58 -8.49 -15.78
CA GLU A 54 -16.23 -9.83 -15.32
C GLU A 54 -16.43 -10.00 -13.83
N ARG A 55 -16.09 -9.01 -13.01
CA ARG A 55 -16.40 -9.03 -11.57
C ARG A 55 -17.91 -9.08 -11.33
N GLU A 56 -18.68 -8.28 -12.07
CA GLU A 56 -20.15 -8.34 -12.02
C GLU A 56 -20.70 -9.71 -12.43
N ALA A 57 -20.08 -10.38 -13.40
CA ALA A 57 -20.47 -11.73 -13.82
C ALA A 57 -20.22 -12.76 -12.70
N HIS A 58 -19.05 -12.76 -12.07
CA HIS A 58 -18.76 -13.66 -10.94
C HIS A 58 -19.68 -13.42 -9.74
N MET A 59 -19.92 -12.15 -9.41
CA MET A 59 -20.87 -11.76 -8.37
C MET A 59 -22.29 -12.26 -8.68
N ARG A 60 -22.74 -12.10 -9.94
CA ARG A 60 -24.06 -12.59 -10.38
C ARG A 60 -24.17 -14.11 -10.25
N SER A 61 -23.15 -14.87 -10.67
CA SER A 61 -23.12 -16.33 -10.53
C SER A 61 -23.16 -16.77 -9.07
N PHE A 62 -22.45 -16.07 -8.17
CA PHE A 62 -22.53 -16.32 -6.73
C PHE A 62 -23.91 -16.04 -6.16
N ASN A 63 -24.53 -14.92 -6.52
CA ASN A 63 -25.88 -14.57 -6.06
C ASN A 63 -26.94 -15.59 -6.52
N ILE A 64 -26.88 -16.04 -7.77
CA ILE A 64 -27.80 -17.07 -8.30
C ILE A 64 -27.67 -18.38 -7.52
N SER A 65 -26.44 -18.87 -7.34
CA SER A 65 -26.19 -20.13 -6.63
C SER A 65 -26.56 -20.03 -5.15
N ARG A 66 -26.25 -18.91 -4.47
CA ARG A 66 -26.66 -18.66 -3.08
C ARG A 66 -28.20 -18.63 -2.93
N ALA A 67 -28.89 -17.95 -3.84
CA ALA A 67 -30.36 -17.90 -3.85
C ALA A 67 -30.97 -19.29 -4.06
N SER A 68 -30.39 -20.11 -4.94
CA SER A 68 -30.83 -21.49 -5.17
C SER A 68 -30.72 -22.36 -3.92
N VAL A 69 -29.62 -22.23 -3.16
CA VAL A 69 -29.43 -22.98 -1.91
C VAL A 69 -30.42 -22.52 -0.83
N LEU A 70 -30.66 -21.21 -0.69
CA LEU A 70 -31.66 -20.68 0.25
C LEU A 70 -33.09 -21.13 -0.09
N GLN A 71 -33.46 -21.11 -1.38
CA GLN A 71 -34.76 -21.63 -1.82
C GLN A 71 -34.89 -23.13 -1.53
N ARG A 72 -33.80 -23.89 -1.67
CA ARG A 72 -33.78 -25.32 -1.35
C ARG A 72 -33.97 -25.55 0.15
N LEU A 73 -33.37 -24.72 1.01
CA LEU A 73 -33.58 -24.73 2.46
C LEU A 73 -35.05 -24.44 2.81
N GLU A 74 -35.63 -23.37 2.25
CA GLU A 74 -37.03 -23.00 2.51
C GLU A 74 -37.99 -24.12 2.07
N LYS A 75 -37.78 -24.69 0.88
CA LYS A 75 -38.60 -25.81 0.39
C LYS A 75 -38.53 -27.02 1.31
N LEU A 76 -37.32 -27.38 1.77
CA LEU A 76 -37.13 -28.52 2.68
C LEU A 76 -37.70 -28.24 4.08
N SER A 77 -37.76 -26.97 4.50
CA SER A 77 -38.33 -26.55 5.78
C SER A 77 -39.87 -26.40 5.76
N GLY A 78 -40.45 -25.96 4.64
CA GLY A 78 -41.87 -25.60 4.52
C GLY A 78 -42.79 -26.70 3.98
N ASP A 79 -42.34 -27.46 2.98
CA ASP A 79 -43.17 -28.40 2.19
C ASP A 79 -43.35 -29.77 2.88
N ARG A 80 -42.62 -30.04 3.96
CA ARG A 80 -42.46 -31.43 4.45
C ARG A 80 -42.42 -31.60 5.97
N LYS A 81 -43.33 -30.92 6.67
CA LYS A 81 -43.50 -30.98 8.14
C LYS A 81 -43.87 -32.36 8.73
N GLN A 82 -44.05 -33.41 7.92
CA GLN A 82 -44.59 -34.72 8.38
C GLN A 82 -43.73 -35.94 8.01
N GLU A 83 -42.77 -35.85 7.08
CA GLU A 83 -41.93 -36.98 6.63
C GLU A 83 -40.45 -36.66 6.90
N SER A 84 -39.78 -37.47 7.73
CA SER A 84 -38.37 -37.25 8.07
C SER A 84 -37.48 -37.47 6.84
N LEU A 85 -36.79 -36.41 6.42
CA LEU A 85 -35.88 -36.44 5.27
C LEU A 85 -34.74 -37.43 5.52
N PRO A 86 -34.27 -38.17 4.50
CA PRO A 86 -33.13 -39.07 4.67
C PRO A 86 -31.86 -38.27 5.04
N PRO A 87 -30.99 -38.78 5.94
CA PRO A 87 -29.88 -38.01 6.51
C PRO A 87 -28.91 -37.41 5.48
N HIS A 88 -28.67 -38.11 4.38
CA HIS A 88 -27.77 -37.63 3.32
C HIS A 88 -28.27 -36.35 2.63
N VAL A 89 -29.60 -36.11 2.56
CA VAL A 89 -30.17 -34.87 1.98
C VAL A 89 -29.93 -33.70 2.93
N ARG A 90 -30.08 -33.91 4.23
CA ARG A 90 -29.80 -32.90 5.26
C ARG A 90 -28.30 -32.58 5.33
N LEU A 91 -27.44 -33.60 5.22
CA LEU A 91 -25.99 -33.44 5.15
C LEU A 91 -25.57 -32.60 3.93
N ASP A 92 -26.05 -32.95 2.74
CA ASP A 92 -25.75 -32.19 1.51
C ASP A 92 -26.23 -30.73 1.60
N LEU A 93 -27.42 -30.49 2.18
CA LEU A 93 -27.92 -29.14 2.41
C LEU A 93 -27.00 -28.35 3.37
N ALA A 94 -26.63 -28.93 4.50
CA ALA A 94 -25.74 -28.29 5.49
C ALA A 94 -24.38 -27.93 4.88
N VAL A 95 -23.79 -28.85 4.11
CA VAL A 95 -22.52 -28.63 3.40
C VAL A 95 -22.65 -27.45 2.42
N ARG A 96 -23.70 -27.43 1.58
CA ARG A 96 -23.88 -26.33 0.61
C ARG A 96 -24.14 -24.99 1.28
N LEU A 97 -24.91 -24.95 2.36
CA LEU A 97 -25.14 -23.72 3.13
C LEU A 97 -23.83 -23.18 3.68
N ALA A 98 -23.03 -24.02 4.34
CA ALA A 98 -21.73 -23.64 4.88
C ALA A 98 -20.74 -23.18 3.79
N GLN A 99 -20.69 -23.86 2.64
CA GLN A 99 -19.82 -23.48 1.51
C GLN A 99 -20.10 -22.06 0.99
N HIS A 100 -21.36 -21.60 1.08
CA HIS A 100 -21.81 -20.25 0.70
C HIS A 100 -21.66 -19.20 1.82
N GLY A 101 -21.12 -19.57 2.99
CA GLY A 101 -20.98 -18.68 4.15
C GLY A 101 -22.22 -18.60 5.04
N LEU A 102 -23.23 -19.46 4.83
CA LEU A 102 -24.47 -19.49 5.61
C LEU A 102 -24.36 -20.47 6.79
N TYR A 103 -23.28 -20.38 7.57
CA TYR A 103 -22.99 -21.33 8.65
C TYR A 103 -24.10 -21.32 9.72
N GLN A 104 -24.70 -20.17 10.04
CA GLN A 104 -25.81 -20.04 10.99
C GLN A 104 -27.01 -20.94 10.65
N GLN A 105 -27.29 -21.14 9.36
CA GLN A 105 -28.37 -22.01 8.89
C GLN A 105 -27.96 -23.49 8.83
N ALA A 106 -26.66 -23.76 8.69
CA ALA A 106 -26.11 -25.11 8.66
C ALA A 106 -26.02 -25.72 10.08
N THR A 107 -25.63 -24.92 11.08
CA THR A 107 -25.46 -25.33 12.49
C THR A 107 -26.60 -26.20 13.03
N PRO A 108 -27.89 -25.77 13.00
CA PRO A 108 -28.97 -26.57 13.57
C PRO A 108 -29.18 -27.91 12.85
N ILE A 109 -28.91 -27.97 11.54
CA ILE A 109 -29.03 -29.20 10.75
C ILE A 109 -27.93 -30.19 11.17
N VAL A 110 -26.72 -29.70 11.40
CA VAL A 110 -25.58 -30.52 11.86
C VAL A 110 -25.83 -31.07 13.26
N ASP A 111 -26.37 -30.24 14.16
CA ASP A 111 -26.72 -30.66 15.53
C ASP A 111 -27.76 -31.79 15.53
N GLU A 112 -28.80 -31.67 14.70
CA GLU A 112 -29.83 -32.71 14.55
C GLU A 112 -29.23 -34.01 14.01
N LEU A 113 -28.34 -33.93 13.00
CA LEU A 113 -27.69 -35.09 12.40
C LEU A 113 -26.72 -35.79 13.36
N HIS A 114 -25.97 -35.04 14.17
CA HIS A 114 -25.12 -35.60 15.21
C HIS A 114 -25.95 -36.28 16.30
N HIS A 115 -27.03 -35.63 16.75
CA HIS A 115 -27.91 -36.18 17.78
C HIS A 115 -28.53 -37.52 17.36
N GLN A 116 -28.92 -37.63 16.09
CA GLN A 116 -29.43 -38.87 15.48
C GLN A 116 -28.34 -39.92 15.20
N LYS A 117 -27.07 -39.64 15.52
CA LYS A 117 -25.89 -40.46 15.18
C LYS A 117 -25.83 -40.83 13.70
N ALA A 118 -26.29 -39.92 12.83
CA ALA A 118 -26.33 -40.13 11.38
C ALA A 118 -25.03 -39.70 10.67
N LEU A 119 -24.06 -39.17 11.41
CA LEU A 119 -22.76 -38.73 10.92
C LEU A 119 -21.68 -39.74 11.30
N HIS A 120 -20.77 -39.98 10.36
CA HIS A 120 -19.57 -40.79 10.57
C HIS A 120 -18.32 -39.94 10.29
N ALA A 121 -17.15 -40.46 10.62
CA ALA A 121 -15.84 -39.84 10.46
C ALA A 121 -15.67 -38.95 9.21
N GLY A 122 -15.95 -39.50 8.02
CA GLY A 122 -15.79 -38.77 6.76
C GLY A 122 -16.76 -37.61 6.58
N HIS A 123 -17.97 -37.70 7.15
CA HIS A 123 -18.99 -36.65 7.07
C HIS A 123 -18.59 -35.42 7.89
N TYR A 124 -17.94 -35.62 9.05
CA TYR A 124 -17.42 -34.51 9.85
C TYR A 124 -16.34 -33.73 9.14
N ALA A 125 -15.36 -34.42 8.55
CA ALA A 125 -14.32 -33.75 7.77
C ALA A 125 -14.93 -32.94 6.61
N LEU A 126 -15.98 -33.46 5.95
CA LEU A 126 -16.69 -32.74 4.89
C LEU A 126 -17.37 -31.46 5.40
N LEU A 127 -18.06 -31.52 6.54
CA LEU A 127 -18.73 -30.38 7.16
C LEU A 127 -17.73 -29.32 7.65
N ILE A 128 -16.66 -29.73 8.32
CA ILE A 128 -15.61 -28.82 8.81
C ILE A 128 -14.94 -28.13 7.63
N ASN A 129 -14.58 -28.84 6.56
CA ASN A 129 -14.03 -28.21 5.35
C ASN A 129 -15.04 -27.24 4.68
N ALA A 130 -16.35 -27.49 4.79
CA ALA A 130 -17.37 -26.59 4.24
C ALA A 130 -17.41 -25.23 4.96
N LEU A 131 -17.04 -25.18 6.26
CA LEU A 131 -16.92 -23.93 7.03
C LEU A 131 -15.76 -23.02 6.55
N ALA A 132 -14.85 -23.53 5.72
CA ALA A 132 -13.86 -22.70 5.01
C ALA A 132 -14.49 -21.82 3.91
N CYS A 133 -15.80 -21.98 3.67
CA CYS A 133 -16.60 -21.22 2.71
C CYS A 133 -15.97 -21.13 1.30
N PRO A 134 -15.56 -22.25 0.67
CA PRO A 134 -14.82 -22.20 -0.60
C PRO A 134 -15.61 -21.57 -1.75
N ARG A 135 -16.96 -21.61 -1.74
CA ARG A 135 -17.78 -20.95 -2.77
C ARG A 135 -17.83 -19.44 -2.60
N LEU A 136 -17.86 -18.97 -1.36
CA LEU A 136 -17.67 -17.55 -1.01
C LEU A 136 -16.23 -17.11 -1.33
N GLY A 137 -15.23 -17.93 -1.00
CA GLY A 137 -13.83 -17.71 -1.35
C GLY A 137 -13.61 -17.52 -2.85
N GLN A 138 -14.30 -18.29 -3.70
CA GLN A 138 -14.27 -18.10 -5.16
C GLN A 138 -14.85 -16.75 -5.61
N ARG A 139 -15.84 -16.21 -4.91
CA ARG A 139 -16.36 -14.85 -5.17
C ARG A 139 -15.31 -13.81 -4.75
N ILE A 140 -14.78 -13.94 -3.54
CA ILE A 140 -13.81 -12.99 -2.97
C ILE A 140 -12.54 -12.95 -3.83
N LEU A 141 -12.01 -14.12 -4.19
CA LEU A 141 -10.84 -14.25 -5.06
C LEU A 141 -11.00 -13.42 -6.34
N HIS A 142 -12.09 -13.61 -7.08
CA HIS A 142 -12.27 -12.96 -8.38
C HIS A 142 -12.74 -11.50 -8.30
N CYS A 143 -13.48 -11.12 -7.26
CA CYS A 143 -14.09 -9.78 -7.16
C CYS A 143 -13.25 -8.81 -6.33
N ASP A 144 -12.88 -9.23 -5.13
CA ASP A 144 -12.39 -8.36 -4.06
C ASP A 144 -10.87 -8.45 -3.95
N ALA A 145 -10.34 -9.68 -3.92
CA ALA A 145 -8.91 -9.96 -3.82
C ALA A 145 -8.14 -9.77 -5.15
N GLN A 146 -8.82 -9.36 -6.24
CA GLN A 146 -8.21 -9.14 -7.56
C GLN A 146 -7.36 -10.34 -8.04
N CYS A 147 -7.89 -11.54 -7.78
CA CYS A 147 -7.30 -12.85 -8.03
C CYS A 147 -6.01 -13.15 -7.23
N ASP A 148 -5.68 -12.38 -6.19
CA ASP A 148 -4.55 -12.67 -5.31
C ASP A 148 -4.94 -13.76 -4.28
N PRO A 149 -4.28 -14.93 -4.28
CA PRO A 149 -4.60 -16.02 -3.37
C PRO A 149 -4.35 -15.65 -1.89
N ALA A 150 -3.30 -14.89 -1.57
CA ALA A 150 -2.95 -14.56 -0.19
C ALA A 150 -3.99 -13.61 0.43
N LEU A 151 -4.38 -12.60 -0.36
CA LEU A 151 -5.40 -11.64 0.03
C LEU A 151 -6.78 -12.31 0.20
N THR A 152 -7.05 -13.41 -0.50
CA THR A 152 -8.30 -14.16 -0.35
C THR A 152 -8.45 -14.77 1.05
N TYR A 153 -7.38 -15.30 1.65
CA TYR A 153 -7.42 -15.80 3.03
C TYR A 153 -7.70 -14.69 4.02
N LYS A 154 -7.01 -13.55 3.86
CA LYS A 154 -7.17 -12.37 4.73
C LYS A 154 -8.61 -11.83 4.70
N LEU A 155 -9.16 -11.64 3.50
CA LEU A 155 -10.53 -11.14 3.32
C LEU A 155 -11.61 -12.15 3.71
N LEU A 156 -11.35 -13.46 3.59
CA LEU A 156 -12.27 -14.47 4.13
C LEU A 156 -12.35 -14.40 5.65
N GLY A 157 -11.27 -14.04 6.33
CA GLY A 157 -11.24 -13.87 7.78
C GLY A 157 -12.24 -12.83 8.29
N ASP A 158 -12.52 -11.80 7.49
CA ASP A 158 -13.49 -10.74 7.82
C ASP A 158 -14.95 -11.24 7.76
N GLU A 159 -15.21 -12.33 7.04
CA GLU A 159 -16.57 -12.87 6.87
C GLU A 159 -16.94 -13.79 8.04
N ASN A 160 -17.29 -13.16 9.16
CA ASN A 160 -17.65 -13.81 10.43
C ASN A 160 -16.64 -14.91 10.83
N GLY A 161 -15.34 -14.63 10.66
CA GLY A 161 -14.28 -15.62 10.87
C GLY A 161 -14.23 -16.20 12.28
N GLU A 162 -14.55 -15.40 13.31
CA GLU A 162 -14.61 -15.88 14.70
C GLU A 162 -15.71 -16.93 14.89
N GLU A 163 -16.94 -16.63 14.48
CA GLU A 163 -18.07 -17.56 14.65
C GLU A 163 -17.83 -18.87 13.90
N ARG A 164 -17.27 -18.80 12.68
CA ARG A 164 -16.90 -19.99 11.91
C ARG A 164 -15.79 -20.80 12.57
N ALA A 165 -14.80 -20.15 13.18
CA ALA A 165 -13.74 -20.83 13.92
C ALA A 165 -14.29 -21.57 15.14
N GLN A 166 -15.18 -20.92 15.92
CA GLN A 166 -15.82 -21.56 17.08
C GLN A 166 -16.65 -22.78 16.67
N GLU A 167 -17.44 -22.67 15.60
CA GLU A 167 -18.18 -23.83 15.07
C GLU A 167 -17.25 -24.92 14.54
N ALA A 168 -16.12 -24.57 13.93
CA ALA A 168 -15.14 -25.55 13.46
C ALA A 168 -14.54 -26.35 14.62
N TYR A 169 -14.14 -25.68 15.72
CA TYR A 169 -13.67 -26.36 16.94
C TYR A 169 -14.76 -27.24 17.55
N ARG A 170 -16.00 -26.72 17.64
CA ARG A 170 -17.13 -27.47 18.17
C ARG A 170 -17.39 -28.74 17.37
N TRP A 171 -17.48 -28.64 16.05
CA TRP A 171 -17.74 -29.78 15.16
C TRP A 171 -16.58 -30.77 15.15
N PHE A 172 -15.35 -30.30 15.36
CA PHE A 172 -14.17 -31.13 15.54
C PHE A 172 -14.27 -31.99 16.81
N ASP A 173 -14.64 -31.41 17.96
CA ASP A 173 -14.80 -32.18 19.20
C ASP A 173 -15.98 -33.18 19.12
N LEU A 174 -17.07 -32.81 18.44
CA LEU A 174 -18.17 -33.74 18.11
C LEU A 174 -17.66 -34.93 17.26
N ALA A 175 -16.80 -34.65 16.28
CA ALA A 175 -16.22 -35.67 15.41
C ALA A 175 -15.34 -36.66 16.17
N LEU A 176 -14.48 -36.17 17.08
CA LEU A 176 -13.64 -37.01 17.93
C LEU A 176 -14.47 -37.90 18.86
N THR A 177 -15.56 -37.35 19.41
CA THR A 177 -16.51 -38.11 20.23
C THR A 177 -17.16 -39.24 19.40
N SER A 178 -17.63 -38.91 18.19
CA SER A 178 -18.19 -39.91 17.26
C SER A 178 -17.18 -40.98 16.86
N LEU A 179 -15.93 -40.59 16.60
CA LEU A 179 -14.85 -41.52 16.26
C LEU A 179 -14.57 -42.54 17.36
N ALA A 180 -14.56 -42.10 18.62
CA ALA A 180 -14.38 -43.00 19.75
C ALA A 180 -15.52 -44.04 19.84
N VAL A 181 -16.77 -43.62 19.56
CA VAL A 181 -17.92 -44.54 19.50
C VAL A 181 -17.80 -45.53 18.34
N ASP A 182 -17.47 -45.05 17.13
CA ASP A 182 -17.30 -45.90 15.94
C ASP A 182 -16.18 -46.94 16.13
N CYS A 183 -15.12 -46.58 16.87
CA CYS A 183 -14.01 -47.49 17.19
C CYS A 183 -14.38 -48.52 18.26
N GLY A 184 -15.22 -48.16 19.23
CA GLY A 184 -15.67 -49.06 20.32
C GLY A 184 -16.64 -50.16 19.86
N GLY A 185 -17.32 -50.00 18.74
CA GLY A 185 -18.26 -50.98 18.19
C GLY A 185 -17.62 -52.22 17.54
N ARG A 186 -16.28 -52.26 17.41
CA ARG A 186 -15.56 -53.42 16.85
C ARG A 186 -15.24 -54.43 17.96
N THR A 187 -15.97 -55.54 17.95
CA THR A 187 -16.01 -56.62 18.96
C THR A 187 -14.75 -57.50 19.09
N GLN A 188 -13.57 -57.02 18.69
CA GLN A 188 -12.31 -57.73 18.95
C GLN A 188 -11.44 -56.94 19.94
N PRO A 189 -10.92 -57.60 21.00
CA PRO A 189 -9.95 -56.99 21.90
C PRO A 189 -8.63 -56.81 21.14
N SER A 190 -8.49 -55.69 20.44
CA SER A 190 -7.24 -55.30 19.80
C SER A 190 -6.31 -54.69 20.85
N HIS A 191 -5.01 -54.94 20.73
CA HIS A 191 -3.95 -54.39 21.60
C HIS A 191 -3.87 -52.84 21.58
N PHE A 192 -4.67 -52.20 20.71
CA PHE A 192 -4.64 -50.78 20.39
C PHE A 192 -5.72 -49.94 21.10
N VAL A 193 -6.55 -50.54 21.96
CA VAL A 193 -7.67 -49.86 22.67
C VAL A 193 -7.34 -48.47 23.25
N PRO A 194 -6.19 -48.23 23.93
CA PRO A 194 -5.92 -46.89 24.49
C PRO A 194 -5.54 -45.83 23.45
N TYR A 195 -5.17 -46.22 22.24
CA TYR A 195 -4.78 -45.32 21.14
C TYR A 195 -5.59 -45.49 19.86
N LEU A 196 -6.68 -46.26 19.92
CA LEU A 196 -7.48 -46.61 18.75
C LEU A 196 -8.16 -45.38 18.13
N PRO A 197 -8.76 -44.44 18.89
CA PRO A 197 -9.34 -43.22 18.30
C PRO A 197 -8.29 -42.34 17.62
N GLN A 198 -7.17 -42.04 18.31
CA GLN A 198 -6.12 -41.12 17.83
C GLN A 198 -5.20 -41.72 16.76
N GLY A 199 -5.02 -43.04 16.74
CA GLY A 199 -4.20 -43.76 15.75
C GLY A 199 -4.90 -44.00 14.41
N THR A 200 -6.19 -43.64 14.28
CA THR A 200 -6.90 -43.81 13.01
C THR A 200 -6.56 -42.70 12.01
N ALA A 201 -6.46 -43.06 10.72
CA ALA A 201 -6.32 -42.09 9.63
C ALA A 201 -7.47 -41.07 9.59
N ALA A 202 -8.66 -41.46 10.09
CA ALA A 202 -9.81 -40.57 10.20
C ALA A 202 -9.58 -39.39 11.16
N ALA A 203 -8.91 -39.62 12.29
CA ALA A 203 -8.56 -38.55 13.22
C ALA A 203 -7.61 -37.53 12.56
N SER A 204 -6.56 -38.00 11.88
CA SER A 204 -5.64 -37.13 11.12
C SER A 204 -6.35 -36.33 10.02
N HIS A 205 -7.27 -36.97 9.28
CA HIS A 205 -8.06 -36.31 8.25
C HIS A 205 -9.00 -35.22 8.81
N ILE A 206 -9.61 -35.44 9.97
CA ILE A 206 -10.46 -34.47 10.65
C ILE A 206 -9.63 -33.29 11.20
N THR A 207 -8.45 -33.54 11.76
CA THR A 207 -7.54 -32.47 12.21
C THR A 207 -7.08 -31.58 11.05
N ASN A 208 -6.77 -32.17 9.90
CA ASN A 208 -6.44 -31.40 8.69
C ASN A 208 -7.62 -30.56 8.18
N ALA A 209 -8.85 -31.05 8.31
CA ALA A 209 -10.04 -30.27 7.98
C ALA A 209 -10.17 -29.04 8.90
N LEU A 210 -9.93 -29.21 10.21
CA LEU A 210 -9.92 -28.11 11.17
C LEU A 210 -8.87 -27.05 10.79
N MET A 211 -7.60 -27.45 10.61
CA MET A 211 -6.53 -26.53 10.23
C MET A 211 -6.83 -25.78 8.93
N ARG A 212 -7.32 -26.48 7.90
CA ARG A 212 -7.68 -25.88 6.60
C ARG A 212 -8.78 -24.82 6.73
N THR A 213 -9.75 -25.04 7.62
CA THR A 213 -10.81 -24.06 7.88
C THR A 213 -10.30 -22.86 8.66
N LEU A 214 -9.48 -23.07 9.69
CA LEU A 214 -8.92 -21.98 10.50
C LEU A 214 -8.04 -21.01 9.69
N LEU A 215 -7.40 -21.47 8.61
CA LEU A 215 -6.70 -20.60 7.66
C LEU A 215 -7.59 -19.53 7.01
N THR A 216 -8.90 -19.78 6.93
CA THR A 216 -9.88 -18.87 6.33
C THR A 216 -10.57 -17.97 7.36
N CYS A 217 -10.10 -18.01 8.60
CA CYS A 217 -10.60 -17.19 9.69
C CYS A 217 -9.64 -16.00 9.92
N GLY A 218 -9.93 -15.18 10.94
CA GLY A 218 -9.10 -14.03 11.28
C GLY A 218 -7.66 -14.40 11.69
N TYR A 219 -6.78 -13.40 11.75
CA TYR A 219 -5.36 -13.57 12.05
C TYR A 219 -5.08 -14.42 13.29
N THR A 220 -5.87 -14.24 14.36
CA THR A 220 -5.75 -15.01 15.61
C THR A 220 -5.78 -16.52 15.37
N HIS A 221 -6.70 -16.99 14.52
CA HIS A 221 -6.88 -18.41 14.24
C HIS A 221 -5.80 -18.95 13.31
N VAL A 222 -5.34 -18.13 12.35
CA VAL A 222 -4.18 -18.48 11.51
C VAL A 222 -2.93 -18.67 12.38
N ALA A 223 -2.70 -17.78 13.34
CA ALA A 223 -1.58 -17.86 14.29
C ALA A 223 -1.68 -19.07 15.23
N ALA A 224 -2.90 -19.46 15.62
CA ALA A 224 -3.13 -20.60 16.51
C ALA A 224 -2.82 -21.97 15.87
N ILE A 225 -2.78 -22.08 14.54
CA ILE A 225 -2.53 -23.35 13.82
C ILE A 225 -1.14 -23.94 14.13
N PRO A 226 -0.02 -23.24 13.85
CA PRO A 226 1.32 -23.78 14.10
C PRO A 226 1.64 -23.93 15.58
N ASP A 227 0.99 -23.16 16.45
CA ASP A 227 1.16 -23.17 17.90
C ASP A 227 0.20 -24.19 18.54
N SER A 228 -0.95 -23.73 19.03
CA SER A 228 -1.88 -24.56 19.81
C SER A 228 -2.46 -25.79 19.09
N VAL A 229 -2.80 -25.70 17.80
CA VAL A 229 -3.52 -26.80 17.11
C VAL A 229 -2.57 -27.93 16.76
N TYR A 230 -1.37 -27.61 16.27
CA TYR A 230 -0.33 -28.58 15.97
C TYR A 230 0.21 -29.25 17.25
N ASP A 231 0.44 -28.48 18.31
CA ASP A 231 0.86 -29.02 19.61
C ASP A 231 -0.22 -29.89 20.25
N ARG A 232 -1.50 -29.48 20.18
CA ARG A 232 -2.62 -30.30 20.64
C ARG A 232 -2.72 -31.61 19.87
N MET A 233 -2.50 -31.60 18.55
CA MET A 233 -2.47 -32.82 17.73
C MET A 233 -1.37 -33.79 18.19
N GLY A 234 -0.17 -33.28 18.47
CA GLY A 234 0.94 -34.05 19.02
C GLY A 234 0.63 -34.63 20.40
N SER A 235 0.07 -33.80 21.30
CA SER A 235 -0.36 -34.20 22.65
C SER A 235 -1.46 -35.27 22.64
N MET A 236 -2.37 -35.20 21.65
CA MET A 236 -3.41 -36.21 21.43
C MET A 236 -2.89 -37.52 20.80
N GLY A 237 -1.63 -37.56 20.36
CA GLY A 237 -1.04 -38.73 19.70
C GLY A 237 -1.57 -38.98 18.28
N ILE A 238 -2.05 -37.94 17.60
CA ILE A 238 -2.52 -38.04 16.21
C ILE A 238 -1.33 -37.81 15.28
N SER A 239 -1.03 -38.78 14.40
CA SER A 239 0.07 -38.65 13.46
C SER A 239 -0.24 -37.69 12.29
N PRO A 240 0.65 -36.73 11.96
CA PRO A 240 0.45 -35.81 10.85
C PRO A 240 0.57 -36.51 9.48
N THR A 241 -0.04 -35.91 8.45
CA THR A 241 0.21 -36.23 7.03
C THR A 241 0.96 -35.10 6.35
N ILE A 242 1.37 -35.27 5.08
CA ILE A 242 2.04 -34.18 4.34
C ILE A 242 1.22 -32.89 4.32
N SER A 243 -0.10 -33.00 4.11
CA SER A 243 -1.00 -31.84 4.12
C SER A 243 -1.04 -31.14 5.47
N THR A 244 -0.80 -31.85 6.57
CA THR A 244 -0.71 -31.22 7.90
C THR A 244 0.46 -30.24 7.94
N TYR A 245 1.65 -30.69 7.50
CA TYR A 245 2.82 -29.83 7.45
C TYR A 245 2.65 -28.67 6.46
N GLU A 246 2.04 -28.91 5.30
CA GLU A 246 1.78 -27.85 4.31
C GLU A 246 0.81 -26.78 4.82
N LEU A 247 -0.22 -27.17 5.58
CA LEU A 247 -1.15 -26.22 6.22
C LEU A 247 -0.46 -25.41 7.33
N VAL A 248 0.40 -26.04 8.13
CA VAL A 248 1.21 -25.35 9.14
C VAL A 248 2.18 -24.37 8.48
N MET A 249 2.88 -24.79 7.41
CA MET A 249 3.74 -23.92 6.62
C MET A 249 2.97 -22.75 6.02
N LEU A 250 1.78 -22.98 5.48
CA LEU A 250 0.93 -21.92 4.92
C LEU A 250 0.48 -20.93 6.02
N ALA A 251 0.13 -21.42 7.21
CA ALA A 251 -0.21 -20.57 8.34
C ALA A 251 0.97 -19.68 8.78
N LEU A 252 2.17 -20.25 8.90
CA LEU A 252 3.40 -19.51 9.21
C LEU A 252 3.74 -18.50 8.11
N SER A 253 3.56 -18.89 6.85
CA SER A 253 3.80 -18.04 5.68
C SER A 253 2.84 -16.85 5.62
N LEU A 254 1.56 -17.04 5.95
CA LEU A 254 0.58 -15.95 6.06
C LEU A 254 0.89 -14.96 7.19
N GLN A 255 1.63 -15.40 8.21
CA GLN A 255 2.15 -14.54 9.28
C GLN A 255 3.47 -13.84 8.90
N GLY A 256 4.12 -14.26 7.81
CA GLY A 256 5.45 -13.81 7.43
C GLY A 256 6.60 -14.47 8.22
N ASN A 257 6.33 -15.54 8.97
CA ASN A 257 7.34 -16.26 9.74
C ASN A 257 8.09 -17.28 8.87
N MET A 258 9.03 -16.79 8.06
CA MET A 258 9.71 -17.60 7.05
C MET A 258 10.73 -18.59 7.63
N VAL A 259 11.37 -18.27 8.76
CA VAL A 259 12.38 -19.13 9.37
C VAL A 259 11.79 -20.48 9.78
N GLU A 260 10.62 -20.46 10.43
CA GLU A 260 9.95 -21.68 10.85
C GLU A 260 9.34 -22.43 9.66
N ALA A 261 8.76 -21.72 8.68
CA ALA A 261 8.22 -22.34 7.48
C ALA A 261 9.30 -23.08 6.67
N GLU A 262 10.48 -22.48 6.50
CA GLU A 262 11.64 -23.10 5.86
C GLU A 262 12.18 -24.27 6.67
N SER A 263 12.17 -24.17 8.00
CA SER A 263 12.60 -25.25 8.90
C SER A 263 11.74 -26.51 8.74
N ILE A 264 10.41 -26.35 8.62
CA ILE A 264 9.51 -27.48 8.35
C ILE A 264 9.82 -28.11 7.00
N LEU A 265 10.03 -27.31 5.94
CA LEU A 265 10.39 -27.87 4.64
C LEU A 265 11.76 -28.56 4.66
N SER A 266 12.72 -28.03 5.42
CA SER A 266 14.02 -28.67 5.63
C SER A 266 13.88 -30.03 6.33
N PHE A 267 13.07 -30.09 7.38
CA PHE A 267 12.73 -31.34 8.06
C PHE A 267 12.07 -32.35 7.11
N LEU A 268 11.08 -31.92 6.32
CA LEU A 268 10.44 -32.76 5.31
C LEU A 268 11.44 -33.24 4.25
N ARG A 269 12.36 -32.38 3.81
CA ARG A 269 13.42 -32.76 2.86
C ARG A 269 14.36 -33.81 3.43
N SER A 270 14.63 -33.77 4.73
CA SER A 270 15.53 -34.72 5.41
C SER A 270 14.88 -36.08 5.66
N HIS A 271 13.61 -36.11 6.07
CA HIS A 271 12.96 -37.32 6.58
C HIS A 271 11.83 -37.88 5.71
N HIS A 272 11.18 -37.05 4.89
CA HIS A 272 9.95 -37.38 4.15
C HIS A 272 9.94 -36.83 2.72
N SER A 273 11.12 -36.81 2.09
CA SER A 273 11.39 -36.12 0.81
C SER A 273 10.47 -36.55 -0.34
N GLU A 274 10.10 -37.81 -0.36
CA GLU A 274 9.29 -38.48 -1.37
C GLU A 274 7.81 -38.08 -1.33
N HIS A 275 7.36 -37.52 -0.21
CA HIS A 275 5.98 -37.12 0.01
C HIS A 275 5.73 -35.63 -0.25
N ILE A 276 6.78 -34.82 -0.41
CA ILE A 276 6.68 -33.38 -0.62
C ILE A 276 5.87 -33.06 -1.88
N THR A 277 4.81 -32.27 -1.72
CA THR A 277 4.02 -31.78 -2.86
C THR A 277 4.36 -30.33 -3.22
N VAL A 278 3.82 -29.86 -4.33
CA VAL A 278 4.00 -28.46 -4.79
C VAL A 278 3.39 -27.45 -3.82
N GLU A 279 2.44 -27.85 -2.96
CA GLU A 279 1.78 -26.92 -2.03
C GLU A 279 2.75 -26.37 -0.97
N SER A 280 3.74 -27.16 -0.56
CA SER A 280 4.83 -26.68 0.30
C SER A 280 5.64 -25.54 -0.33
N PHE A 281 5.94 -25.63 -1.63
CA PHE A 281 6.61 -24.57 -2.40
C PHE A 281 5.70 -23.36 -2.57
N ASN A 282 4.41 -23.57 -2.82
CA ASN A 282 3.42 -22.48 -2.92
C ASN A 282 3.29 -21.71 -1.60
N ALA A 283 3.29 -22.40 -0.46
CA ALA A 283 3.26 -21.78 0.86
C ALA A 283 4.46 -20.84 1.06
N LEU A 284 5.68 -21.32 0.78
CA LEU A 284 6.89 -20.50 0.90
C LEU A 284 6.95 -19.35 -0.10
N LEU A 285 6.54 -19.56 -1.36
CA LEU A 285 6.46 -18.47 -2.34
C LEU A 285 5.50 -17.36 -1.89
N LEU A 286 4.34 -17.76 -1.35
CA LEU A 286 3.37 -16.84 -0.78
C LEU A 286 3.96 -16.10 0.44
N GLY A 287 4.63 -16.82 1.35
CA GLY A 287 5.22 -16.27 2.55
C GLY A 287 6.36 -15.29 2.29
N HIS A 288 7.34 -15.66 1.45
CA HIS A 288 8.44 -14.76 1.09
C HIS A 288 7.94 -13.50 0.39
N ARG A 289 6.89 -13.63 -0.43
CA ARG A 289 6.23 -12.48 -1.07
C ARG A 289 5.59 -11.56 -0.02
N GLU A 290 4.89 -12.11 0.97
CA GLU A 290 4.31 -11.35 2.09
C GLU A 290 5.39 -10.66 2.94
N ALA A 291 6.52 -11.34 3.19
CA ALA A 291 7.69 -10.80 3.87
C ALA A 291 8.52 -9.83 3.01
N ARG A 292 8.15 -9.63 1.73
CA ARG A 292 8.86 -8.81 0.73
C ARG A 292 10.32 -9.23 0.48
N GLN A 293 10.62 -10.52 0.64
CA GLN A 293 11.91 -11.16 0.39
C GLN A 293 11.94 -11.75 -1.03
N PHE A 294 12.02 -10.86 -2.03
CA PHE A 294 11.85 -11.25 -3.43
C PHE A 294 13.02 -12.06 -4.01
N ASP A 295 14.19 -11.97 -3.39
CA ASP A 295 15.36 -12.81 -3.64
C ASP A 295 15.09 -14.28 -3.24
N CYS A 296 14.50 -14.51 -2.07
CA CYS A 296 14.06 -15.84 -1.66
C CYS A 296 12.94 -16.37 -2.57
N CYS A 297 12.00 -15.52 -3.00
CA CYS A 297 11.00 -15.90 -4.01
C CYS A 297 11.64 -16.38 -5.32
N ASP A 298 12.76 -15.78 -5.73
CA ASP A 298 13.49 -16.22 -6.92
C ASP A 298 14.20 -17.55 -6.68
N ALA A 299 14.91 -17.68 -5.56
CA ALA A 299 15.64 -18.89 -5.19
C ALA A 299 14.75 -20.14 -5.16
N ILE A 300 13.56 -20.05 -4.55
CA ILE A 300 12.63 -21.17 -4.48
C ILE A 300 12.00 -21.51 -5.84
N TRP A 301 11.74 -20.52 -6.69
CA TRP A 301 11.28 -20.77 -8.06
C TRP A 301 12.35 -21.49 -8.87
N GLN A 302 13.61 -21.01 -8.83
CA GLN A 302 14.71 -21.66 -9.52
C GLN A 302 14.93 -23.10 -9.01
N GLU A 303 14.87 -23.34 -7.69
CA GLU A 303 14.96 -24.70 -7.13
C GLU A 303 13.89 -25.62 -7.75
N LEU A 304 12.64 -25.13 -7.86
CA LEU A 304 11.53 -25.89 -8.42
C LEU A 304 11.70 -26.15 -9.92
N VAL A 305 12.25 -25.19 -10.67
CA VAL A 305 12.59 -25.35 -12.10
C VAL A 305 13.68 -26.40 -12.28
N ASP A 306 14.70 -26.41 -11.42
CA ASP A 306 15.83 -27.34 -11.49
C ASP A 306 15.41 -28.79 -11.19
N ARG A 307 14.67 -28.99 -10.10
CA ARG A 307 14.23 -30.33 -9.69
C ARG A 307 13.12 -30.91 -10.58
N ARG A 308 12.30 -30.06 -11.22
CA ARG A 308 11.16 -30.37 -12.10
C ARG A 308 10.05 -31.27 -11.51
N TRP A 309 10.28 -31.86 -10.34
CA TRP A 309 9.33 -32.64 -9.54
C TRP A 309 9.45 -32.23 -8.06
N PRO A 310 8.33 -31.89 -7.39
CA PRO A 310 6.94 -31.90 -7.89
C PRO A 310 6.70 -30.89 -9.03
N ARG A 311 5.69 -31.15 -9.87
CA ARG A 311 5.39 -30.28 -11.03
C ARG A 311 4.87 -28.92 -10.56
N ALA A 312 5.43 -27.85 -11.09
CA ALA A 312 4.90 -26.50 -10.88
C ALA A 312 3.44 -26.41 -11.35
N SER A 313 2.60 -25.74 -10.55
CA SER A 313 1.20 -25.53 -10.86
C SER A 313 0.95 -24.12 -11.42
N PRO A 314 -0.21 -23.84 -12.05
CA PRO A 314 -0.58 -22.48 -12.45
C PRO A 314 -0.53 -21.48 -11.28
N LEU A 315 -0.91 -21.92 -10.07
CA LEU A 315 -0.83 -21.13 -8.85
C LEU A 315 0.62 -20.77 -8.49
N THR A 316 1.55 -21.72 -8.65
CA THR A 316 2.98 -21.52 -8.40
C THR A 316 3.54 -20.41 -9.30
N ALA A 317 3.25 -20.48 -10.61
CA ALA A 317 3.65 -19.45 -11.57
C ALA A 317 2.97 -18.10 -11.28
N GLU A 318 1.69 -18.11 -10.88
CA GLU A 318 0.96 -16.89 -10.49
C GLU A 318 1.60 -16.20 -9.27
N LEU A 319 1.94 -16.95 -8.22
CA LEU A 319 2.58 -16.42 -7.02
C LEU A 319 3.94 -15.79 -7.32
N TYR A 320 4.79 -16.48 -8.09
CA TYR A 320 6.11 -15.98 -8.44
C TYR A 320 6.04 -14.75 -9.36
N LEU A 321 5.20 -14.77 -10.39
CA LEU A 321 5.03 -13.60 -11.26
C LEU A 321 4.46 -12.39 -10.51
N ARG A 322 3.53 -12.58 -9.57
CA ARG A 322 3.07 -11.51 -8.66
C ARG A 322 4.20 -10.96 -7.82
N SER A 323 5.08 -11.82 -7.27
CA SER A 323 6.26 -11.37 -6.52
C SER A 323 7.19 -10.48 -7.37
N ILE A 324 7.39 -10.81 -8.66
CA ILE A 324 8.16 -9.97 -9.59
C ILE A 324 7.47 -8.62 -9.81
N MET A 325 6.14 -8.60 -9.96
CA MET A 325 5.40 -7.35 -10.15
C MET A 325 5.45 -6.48 -8.90
N ASP A 326 5.32 -7.08 -7.72
CA ASP A 326 5.41 -6.37 -6.44
C ASP A 326 6.80 -5.81 -6.23
N HIS A 327 7.86 -6.58 -6.49
CA HIS A 327 9.23 -6.09 -6.47
C HIS A 327 9.39 -4.92 -7.44
N ALA A 328 8.90 -5.05 -8.67
CA ALA A 328 9.12 -4.05 -9.70
C ALA A 328 8.47 -2.69 -9.41
N ASN A 329 7.40 -2.70 -8.61
CA ASN A 329 6.65 -1.52 -8.23
C ASN A 329 7.10 -0.93 -6.88
N THR A 330 8.09 -1.53 -6.20
CA THR A 330 8.62 -0.98 -4.94
C THR A 330 9.55 0.21 -5.22
N PRO A 331 9.35 1.36 -4.56
CA PRO A 331 10.30 2.46 -4.64
C PRO A 331 11.55 2.15 -3.80
N THR A 332 12.70 2.68 -4.22
CA THR A 332 13.90 2.76 -3.40
C THR A 332 13.85 3.99 -2.49
N SER A 333 14.82 4.19 -1.61
CA SER A 333 14.95 5.46 -0.89
C SER A 333 15.45 6.58 -1.81
N GLU A 334 15.22 7.84 -1.43
CA GLU A 334 15.60 9.04 -2.17
C GLU A 334 17.03 9.03 -2.78
N PRO A 335 18.08 8.54 -2.10
CA PRO A 335 19.42 8.48 -2.69
C PRO A 335 19.51 7.75 -4.04
N LEU A 336 18.65 6.75 -4.25
CA LEU A 336 18.59 5.94 -5.48
C LEU A 336 17.47 6.37 -6.43
N GLN A 337 16.72 7.43 -6.12
CA GLN A 337 15.61 7.93 -6.96
C GLN A 337 15.98 9.14 -7.83
N SER A 338 17.18 9.69 -7.69
CA SER A 338 17.62 10.94 -8.37
C SER A 338 17.55 10.89 -9.90
N PHE A 339 17.70 9.70 -10.49
CA PHE A 339 17.66 9.51 -11.95
C PHE A 339 16.38 8.85 -12.45
N ALA A 340 15.97 7.74 -11.81
CA ALA A 340 14.84 6.93 -12.21
C ALA A 340 14.49 5.92 -11.11
N ASN A 341 13.34 5.24 -11.26
CA ASN A 341 12.99 4.10 -10.43
C ASN A 341 13.71 2.85 -10.94
N ILE A 342 14.71 2.38 -10.20
CA ILE A 342 15.58 1.26 -10.58
C ILE A 342 14.79 -0.05 -10.74
N ASN A 343 13.88 -0.34 -9.81
CA ASN A 343 13.19 -1.62 -9.71
C ASN A 343 12.26 -1.94 -10.89
N VAL A 344 12.10 -1.04 -11.86
CA VAL A 344 11.38 -1.37 -13.10
C VAL A 344 12.11 -2.47 -13.91
N VAL A 345 13.41 -2.70 -13.64
CA VAL A 345 14.19 -3.75 -14.29
C VAL A 345 13.70 -5.16 -13.97
N GLU A 346 13.05 -5.39 -12.84
CA GLU A 346 12.53 -6.69 -12.41
C GLU A 346 11.47 -7.21 -13.39
N LYS A 347 10.67 -6.30 -13.98
CA LYS A 347 9.72 -6.65 -15.04
C LYS A 347 10.43 -7.29 -16.25
N LYS A 348 11.70 -6.97 -16.52
CA LYS A 348 12.50 -7.61 -17.60
C LYS A 348 12.71 -9.12 -17.39
N LYS A 349 12.55 -9.67 -16.18
CA LYS A 349 12.62 -11.12 -15.92
C LYS A 349 11.42 -11.88 -16.50
N VAL A 350 10.26 -11.24 -16.61
CA VAL A 350 8.99 -11.85 -17.08
C VAL A 350 9.11 -12.67 -18.37
N PRO A 351 9.67 -12.17 -19.49
CA PRO A 351 9.79 -12.98 -20.71
C PRO A 351 10.62 -14.26 -20.54
N LEU A 352 11.58 -14.28 -19.60
CA LEU A 352 12.36 -15.48 -19.29
C LEU A 352 11.52 -16.50 -18.51
N VAL A 353 10.76 -16.02 -17.52
CA VAL A 353 9.86 -16.86 -16.72
C VAL A 353 8.77 -17.48 -17.59
N LEU A 354 8.21 -16.71 -18.54
CA LEU A 354 7.22 -17.24 -19.48
C LEU A 354 7.80 -18.35 -20.38
N ALA A 355 9.07 -18.21 -20.80
CA ALA A 355 9.74 -19.27 -21.55
C ALA A 355 9.95 -20.54 -20.69
N GLN A 356 10.36 -20.38 -19.43
CA GLN A 356 10.45 -21.50 -18.49
C GLN A 356 9.10 -22.17 -18.25
N MET A 357 8.01 -21.41 -18.13
CA MET A 357 6.66 -21.96 -18.01
C MET A 357 6.29 -22.85 -19.19
N ASP A 358 6.66 -22.45 -20.41
CA ASP A 358 6.45 -23.27 -21.61
C ASP A 358 7.27 -24.57 -21.55
N GLU A 359 8.52 -24.52 -21.07
CA GLU A 359 9.38 -25.70 -20.88
C GLU A 359 8.86 -26.65 -19.78
N LEU A 360 8.34 -26.10 -18.69
CA LEU A 360 7.74 -26.84 -17.57
C LEU A 360 6.35 -27.40 -17.90
N GLY A 361 5.72 -26.93 -18.98
CA GLY A 361 4.36 -27.29 -19.38
C GLY A 361 3.27 -26.63 -18.54
N VAL A 362 3.56 -25.48 -17.92
CA VAL A 362 2.57 -24.69 -17.17
C VAL A 362 1.79 -23.80 -18.15
N PRO A 363 0.48 -24.01 -18.34
CA PRO A 363 -0.29 -23.24 -19.31
C PRO A 363 -0.43 -21.77 -18.88
N ARG A 364 0.20 -20.87 -19.63
CA ARG A 364 0.16 -19.42 -19.38
C ARG A 364 -1.24 -18.80 -19.34
N THR A 365 -2.23 -19.46 -19.94
CA THR A 365 -3.63 -19.01 -20.00
C THR A 365 -4.39 -19.22 -18.68
N HIS A 366 -3.83 -20.00 -17.75
CA HIS A 366 -4.43 -20.23 -16.43
C HIS A 366 -4.02 -19.17 -15.40
N LEU A 367 -3.22 -18.18 -15.79
CA LEU A 367 -2.96 -17.01 -14.97
C LEU A 367 -4.21 -16.14 -14.89
N SER A 368 -4.42 -15.50 -13.74
CA SER A 368 -5.49 -14.53 -13.60
C SER A 368 -5.39 -13.40 -14.62
N ARG A 369 -6.55 -12.87 -15.06
CA ARG A 369 -6.59 -11.74 -16.01
C ARG A 369 -5.87 -10.50 -15.48
N VAL A 370 -5.95 -10.27 -14.17
CA VAL A 370 -5.26 -9.16 -13.49
C VAL A 370 -3.76 -9.29 -13.67
N LEU A 371 -3.20 -10.46 -13.37
CA LEU A 371 -1.78 -10.72 -13.55
C LEU A 371 -1.39 -10.70 -15.01
N MET A 372 -2.20 -11.29 -15.91
CA MET A 372 -1.90 -11.35 -17.33
C MET A 372 -1.82 -9.96 -17.96
N ASP A 373 -2.65 -9.01 -17.53
CA ASP A 373 -2.57 -7.61 -17.98
C ASP A 373 -1.24 -6.95 -17.54
N GLU A 374 -0.77 -7.21 -16.32
CA GLU A 374 0.51 -6.70 -15.80
C GLU A 374 1.72 -7.37 -16.47
N VAL A 375 1.60 -8.67 -16.78
CA VAL A 375 2.57 -9.43 -17.56
C VAL A 375 2.63 -8.89 -18.99
N GLU A 376 1.50 -8.61 -19.63
CA GLU A 376 1.48 -8.04 -20.99
C GLU A 376 2.05 -6.61 -21.02
N ASP A 377 1.80 -5.79 -19.98
CA ASP A 377 2.49 -4.52 -19.76
C ASP A 377 4.01 -4.69 -19.61
N SER A 378 4.45 -5.73 -18.91
CA SER A 378 5.86 -6.05 -18.80
C SER A 378 6.47 -6.46 -20.16
N LEU A 379 5.79 -7.35 -20.89
CA LEU A 379 6.25 -7.83 -22.19
C LEU A 379 6.36 -6.70 -23.21
N ARG A 380 5.38 -5.78 -23.29
CA ARG A 380 5.47 -4.65 -24.22
C ARG A 380 6.62 -3.69 -23.90
N LYS A 381 7.12 -3.68 -22.65
CA LYS A 381 8.30 -2.90 -22.26
C LYS A 381 9.59 -3.55 -22.72
N PHE A 382 9.78 -4.85 -22.49
CA PHE A 382 11.12 -5.45 -22.62
C PHE A 382 11.24 -6.60 -23.62
N GLN A 383 10.14 -7.06 -24.20
CA GLN A 383 10.14 -8.12 -25.20
C GLN A 383 9.94 -7.54 -26.61
N THR A 384 10.89 -7.80 -27.49
CA THR A 384 10.79 -7.48 -28.91
C THR A 384 11.28 -8.64 -29.75
N TYR A 385 10.73 -8.76 -30.96
CA TYR A 385 11.10 -9.82 -31.90
C TYR A 385 12.21 -9.32 -32.83
N ARG A 386 12.98 -10.26 -33.37
CA ARG A 386 14.07 -9.99 -34.32
C ARG A 386 13.60 -9.14 -35.51
N SER A 387 12.39 -9.38 -36.02
CA SER A 387 11.80 -8.59 -37.11
C SER A 387 11.61 -7.12 -36.74
N ARG A 388 11.19 -6.81 -35.51
CA ARG A 388 11.01 -5.43 -35.04
C ARG A 388 12.35 -4.75 -34.76
N PHE A 389 13.34 -5.51 -34.28
CA PHE A 389 14.67 -5.02 -33.99
C PHE A 389 15.39 -4.46 -35.22
N TYR A 390 15.18 -5.00 -36.42
CA TYR A 390 15.77 -4.41 -37.63
C TYR A 390 15.14 -3.06 -38.01
N GLU A 391 13.87 -2.85 -37.65
CA GLU A 391 13.09 -1.69 -38.09
C GLU A 391 12.87 -0.61 -37.03
N TRP A 392 13.25 -0.84 -35.77
CA TRP A 392 12.92 0.08 -34.67
C TRP A 392 13.72 1.39 -34.69
N GLY A 393 14.95 1.38 -35.21
CA GLY A 393 15.85 2.53 -35.23
C GLY A 393 15.64 3.50 -36.39
N ARG A 394 14.61 3.30 -37.22
CA ARG A 394 14.30 4.17 -38.37
C ARG A 394 13.99 5.59 -37.89
N ALA A 395 14.62 6.61 -38.49
CA ALA A 395 14.47 8.01 -38.09
C ALA A 395 13.00 8.48 -38.03
N VAL A 396 12.14 7.99 -38.92
CA VAL A 396 10.70 8.30 -38.93
C VAL A 396 10.04 7.94 -37.58
N LYS A 397 10.38 6.79 -36.98
CA LYS A 397 9.84 6.37 -35.68
C LYS A 397 10.43 7.19 -34.53
N GLN A 398 11.71 7.52 -34.62
CA GLN A 398 12.40 8.34 -33.61
C GLN A 398 11.79 9.75 -33.54
N PHE A 399 11.56 10.38 -34.70
CA PHE A 399 10.93 11.69 -34.78
C PHE A 399 9.44 11.67 -34.46
N ASP A 400 8.71 10.62 -34.84
CA ASP A 400 7.30 10.47 -34.43
C ASP A 400 7.16 10.33 -32.90
N PHE A 401 8.08 9.63 -32.24
CA PHE A 401 8.14 9.62 -30.77
C PHE A 401 8.40 11.02 -30.20
N ILE A 402 9.33 11.78 -30.78
CA ILE A 402 9.59 13.17 -30.39
C ILE A 402 8.33 14.05 -30.56
N GLU A 403 7.59 13.89 -31.66
CA GLU A 403 6.34 14.63 -31.88
C GLU A 403 5.26 14.26 -30.86
N PHE A 404 5.15 12.97 -30.51
CA PHE A 404 4.29 12.53 -29.41
C PHE A 404 4.67 13.22 -28.10
N ARG A 405 5.95 13.28 -27.75
CA ARG A 405 6.44 13.94 -26.54
C ARG A 405 6.22 15.46 -26.56
N ARG A 406 6.43 16.12 -27.71
CA ARG A 406 6.13 17.54 -27.92
C ARG A 406 4.66 17.86 -27.69
N ARG A 407 3.73 17.06 -28.25
CA ARG A 407 2.28 17.25 -28.04
C ARG A 407 1.86 17.11 -26.58
N ASN A 408 2.61 16.35 -25.79
CA ASN A 408 2.39 16.17 -24.36
C ASN A 408 3.22 17.13 -23.48
N GLY A 409 3.98 18.06 -24.07
CA GLY A 409 4.70 19.09 -23.32
C GLY A 409 5.93 18.61 -22.54
N TRP A 410 6.58 17.52 -22.97
CA TRP A 410 7.72 16.95 -22.25
C TRP A 410 8.91 16.67 -23.17
N LEU A 411 9.82 17.64 -23.28
CA LEU A 411 11.03 17.55 -24.13
C LEU A 411 12.36 17.56 -23.34
N TYR A 412 12.31 17.52 -22.00
CA TYR A 412 13.47 17.72 -21.12
C TYR A 412 14.58 16.68 -21.27
N ASP A 413 14.20 15.43 -21.53
CA ASP A 413 15.06 14.25 -21.61
C ASP A 413 15.67 14.07 -23.01
N LEU A 414 14.90 14.36 -24.06
CA LEU A 414 15.22 14.09 -25.46
C LEU A 414 16.48 14.82 -25.98
N HIS A 415 17.50 14.06 -26.38
CA HIS A 415 18.80 14.59 -26.82
C HIS A 415 18.74 15.63 -27.94
N LEU A 416 18.00 15.35 -29.02
CA LEU A 416 17.91 16.24 -30.18
C LEU A 416 17.09 17.51 -29.89
N MET A 417 16.22 17.47 -28.88
CA MET A 417 15.21 18.50 -28.67
C MET A 417 15.55 19.50 -27.58
N LYS A 418 16.38 19.11 -26.61
CA LYS A 418 16.85 20.00 -25.53
C LYS A 418 18.07 20.81 -25.97
N CYS A 419 18.14 22.07 -25.55
CA CYS A 419 19.33 22.91 -25.68
C CYS A 419 19.81 23.28 -24.27
N THR A 420 20.95 22.74 -23.86
CA THR A 420 21.57 23.05 -22.57
C THR A 420 22.25 24.42 -22.67
N THR A 421 21.96 25.33 -21.73
CA THR A 421 22.46 26.71 -21.78
C THR A 421 23.37 27.07 -20.61
N LYS A 422 23.06 26.61 -19.39
CA LYS A 422 23.83 26.95 -18.19
C LYS A 422 25.17 26.20 -18.14
N GLN A 423 26.25 26.92 -17.87
CA GLN A 423 27.59 26.38 -17.60
C GLN A 423 27.93 26.53 -16.11
N VAL A 424 28.63 25.55 -15.54
CA VAL A 424 29.07 25.58 -14.13
C VAL A 424 30.52 26.08 -14.10
N GLY A 425 30.76 27.19 -13.38
CA GLY A 425 32.10 27.76 -13.23
C GLY A 425 33.01 26.93 -12.30
N PRO A 426 34.34 27.10 -12.39
CA PRO A 426 35.27 26.38 -11.55
C PRO A 426 35.25 26.91 -10.09
N LEU A 427 35.63 26.02 -9.17
CA LEU A 427 35.91 26.39 -7.78
C LEU A 427 37.24 27.13 -7.71
N ARG A 428 37.27 28.26 -6.99
CA ARG A 428 38.51 29.02 -6.79
C ARG A 428 39.37 28.32 -5.74
N ASP A 429 40.67 28.29 -5.99
CA ASP A 429 41.65 27.76 -5.06
C ASP A 429 42.32 28.91 -4.30
N PHE A 430 42.19 28.94 -2.98
CA PHE A 430 42.86 29.96 -2.14
C PHE A 430 44.39 29.84 -2.15
N ASN A 431 44.91 28.71 -2.62
CA ASN A 431 46.34 28.44 -2.66
C ASN A 431 47.04 29.26 -3.75
N ASP A 432 46.34 29.56 -4.85
CA ASP A 432 46.88 30.34 -5.96
C ASP A 432 45.75 31.12 -6.66
N PRO A 433 45.50 32.38 -6.26
CA PRO A 433 44.47 33.20 -6.88
C PRO A 433 44.85 33.69 -8.29
N ASP A 434 46.13 33.66 -8.64
CA ASP A 434 46.66 34.15 -9.92
C ASP A 434 46.60 33.06 -11.01
N ALA A 435 46.50 31.79 -10.61
CA ALA A 435 46.36 30.66 -11.51
C ALA A 435 45.08 30.74 -12.37
N VAL A 436 45.26 30.94 -13.67
CA VAL A 436 44.15 30.97 -14.64
C VAL A 436 43.72 29.53 -14.98
N GLN A 437 42.58 29.12 -14.41
CA GLN A 437 41.97 27.81 -14.69
C GLN A 437 41.34 27.76 -16.09
N GLY A 438 41.40 26.59 -16.75
CA GLY A 438 40.78 26.32 -18.04
C GLY A 438 40.11 24.94 -18.09
N ALA A 439 39.01 24.83 -18.84
CA ALA A 439 38.26 23.58 -18.94
C ALA A 439 38.98 22.56 -19.84
N VAL A 440 39.40 21.43 -19.26
CA VAL A 440 40.01 20.31 -20.00
C VAL A 440 38.96 19.47 -20.73
N ALA A 441 37.77 19.31 -20.13
CA ALA A 441 36.67 18.53 -20.67
C ALA A 441 35.33 19.18 -20.30
N THR A 442 34.26 18.74 -20.96
CA THR A 442 32.89 19.21 -20.71
C THR A 442 31.91 18.04 -20.81
N ALA A 443 30.99 17.95 -19.86
CA ALA A 443 29.95 16.93 -19.82
C ALA A 443 28.60 17.55 -19.42
N GLU A 444 27.51 17.06 -20.01
CA GLU A 444 26.15 17.39 -19.58
C GLU A 444 25.74 16.45 -18.44
N ILE A 445 25.69 16.96 -17.21
CA ILE A 445 25.20 16.25 -16.03
C ILE A 445 24.00 16.99 -15.42
N PRO A 446 23.08 16.29 -14.72
CA PRO A 446 21.97 16.92 -14.01
C PRO A 446 22.42 18.01 -13.03
N ALA A 447 21.64 19.08 -12.90
CA ALA A 447 22.02 20.22 -12.06
C ALA A 447 22.09 19.88 -10.55
N PHE A 448 21.40 18.82 -10.09
CA PHE A 448 21.37 18.42 -8.68
C PHE A 448 22.73 17.93 -8.15
N PHE A 449 23.73 17.68 -9.01
CA PHE A 449 25.08 17.29 -8.57
C PHE A 449 25.79 18.39 -7.80
N ASN A 450 25.60 19.64 -8.20
CA ASN A 450 26.36 20.78 -7.69
C ASN A 450 25.50 22.06 -7.72
N GLU A 451 24.33 21.98 -7.08
CA GLU A 451 23.50 23.15 -6.83
C GLU A 451 23.97 23.93 -5.60
N ARG A 452 23.63 25.22 -5.54
CA ARG A 452 23.94 26.04 -4.36
C ARG A 452 23.25 25.42 -3.14
N PRO A 453 23.96 25.21 -2.00
CA PRO A 453 23.38 24.56 -0.83
C PRO A 453 22.05 25.19 -0.40
N ALA A 454 21.12 24.37 0.09
CA ALA A 454 19.75 24.79 0.36
C ALA A 454 19.64 25.98 1.33
N TRP A 455 20.61 26.14 2.25
CA TRP A 455 20.65 27.25 3.21
C TRP A 455 21.24 28.55 2.65
N GLU A 456 21.93 28.51 1.51
CA GLU A 456 22.48 29.68 0.81
C GLU A 456 21.52 30.22 -0.26
N ARG A 457 20.53 29.43 -0.67
CA ARG A 457 19.51 29.86 -1.62
C ARG A 457 18.29 30.46 -0.91
N PRO A 458 17.57 31.40 -1.55
CA PRO A 458 16.30 31.87 -1.01
C PRO A 458 15.32 30.71 -0.80
N PRO A 459 14.40 30.82 0.16
CA PRO A 459 13.46 29.76 0.44
C PRO A 459 12.51 29.55 -0.75
N LEU A 460 12.19 28.29 -1.04
CA LEU A 460 11.07 27.90 -1.92
C LEU A 460 11.06 28.64 -3.27
N GLU A 461 12.18 28.61 -3.99
CA GLU A 461 12.35 29.33 -5.27
C GLU A 461 11.21 29.07 -6.26
N GLU A 462 10.78 27.81 -6.38
CA GLU A 462 9.70 27.39 -7.29
C GLU A 462 8.33 28.01 -7.00
N THR A 463 8.11 28.48 -5.76
CA THR A 463 6.83 29.04 -5.32
C THR A 463 6.88 30.56 -5.24
N LEU A 464 7.95 31.12 -4.67
CA LEU A 464 8.02 32.56 -4.39
C LEU A 464 8.58 33.38 -5.55
N TYR A 465 9.18 32.74 -6.55
CA TYR A 465 9.81 33.40 -7.67
C TYR A 465 9.34 32.82 -9.00
N VAL A 466 9.19 33.70 -9.99
CA VAL A 466 8.94 33.31 -11.37
C VAL A 466 10.23 33.56 -12.14
N THR A 467 10.95 32.48 -12.43
CA THR A 467 12.25 32.52 -13.10
C THR A 467 12.13 32.02 -14.55
N THR A 468 12.62 32.81 -15.51
CA THR A 468 12.72 32.42 -16.92
C THR A 468 14.13 32.67 -17.43
N ASN A 469 14.80 31.63 -17.90
CA ASN A 469 16.08 31.77 -18.59
C ASN A 469 15.84 32.18 -20.05
N LYS A 470 16.46 33.28 -20.51
CA LYS A 470 16.30 33.81 -21.87
C LYS A 470 17.56 34.46 -22.41
N GLU A 471 17.62 34.57 -23.73
CA GLU A 471 18.71 35.22 -24.46
C GLU A 471 18.51 36.74 -24.48
N ARG A 472 19.62 37.49 -24.41
CA ARG A 472 19.60 38.95 -24.59
C ARG A 472 19.33 39.28 -26.05
N TYR A 473 18.49 40.28 -26.28
CA TYR A 473 18.16 40.75 -27.63
C TYR A 473 19.23 41.70 -28.18
N ASP A 474 19.85 42.48 -27.30
CA ASP A 474 20.91 43.41 -27.64
C ASP A 474 22.23 42.68 -27.90
N ASP A 475 23.07 43.26 -28.76
CA ASP A 475 24.43 42.76 -28.99
C ASP A 475 25.26 42.85 -27.70
N VAL A 476 25.70 41.70 -27.20
CA VAL A 476 26.56 41.61 -26.03
C VAL A 476 28.02 41.59 -26.43
N ARG A 477 28.72 42.71 -26.17
CA ARG A 477 30.14 42.82 -26.49
C ARG A 477 31.03 41.80 -25.77
N GLY A 478 30.60 41.31 -24.61
CA GLY A 478 31.24 40.28 -23.80
C GLY A 478 30.38 39.86 -22.61
N GLY A 479 30.71 38.73 -21.99
CA GLY A 479 29.88 38.10 -20.95
C GLY A 479 28.93 37.04 -21.52
N ASP A 480 27.97 36.60 -20.71
CA ASP A 480 27.00 35.58 -21.11
C ASP A 480 25.87 36.17 -21.98
N ILE A 481 25.50 35.44 -23.03
CA ILE A 481 24.37 35.76 -23.92
C ILE A 481 23.02 35.44 -23.26
N TYR A 482 23.02 34.56 -22.26
CA TYR A 482 21.84 34.21 -21.47
C TYR A 482 21.79 34.96 -20.14
N TYR A 483 20.58 35.14 -19.62
CA TYR A 483 20.36 35.62 -18.25
C TYR A 483 19.07 35.04 -17.67
N ASP A 484 19.09 34.82 -16.36
CA ASP A 484 17.89 34.45 -15.61
C ASP A 484 17.11 35.74 -15.29
N ASP A 485 15.90 35.87 -15.84
CA ASP A 485 14.93 36.88 -15.45
C ASP A 485 14.08 36.33 -14.32
N THR A 486 14.40 36.76 -13.10
CA THR A 486 13.76 36.34 -11.86
C THR A 486 13.04 37.53 -11.25
N ARG A 487 11.72 37.40 -11.08
CA ARG A 487 10.89 38.35 -10.33
C ARG A 487 10.19 37.67 -9.17
N GLY A 488 9.91 38.43 -8.12
CA GLY A 488 9.08 37.93 -7.03
C GLY A 488 7.67 37.64 -7.53
N LEU A 489 7.04 36.58 -7.02
CA LEU A 489 5.66 36.24 -7.37
C LEU A 489 4.69 37.39 -7.05
N HIS A 490 4.99 38.14 -6.00
CA HIS A 490 4.18 39.26 -5.52
C HIS A 490 4.66 40.63 -6.02
N ASP A 491 5.56 40.66 -7.00
CA ASP A 491 6.10 41.90 -7.52
C ASP A 491 5.01 42.71 -8.25
N ARG A 492 5.07 44.03 -8.11
CA ARG A 492 4.09 45.00 -8.63
C ARG A 492 4.79 46.29 -9.02
N SER A 493 4.23 47.01 -9.98
CA SER A 493 4.71 48.34 -10.33
C SER A 493 4.81 49.23 -9.08
N PRO A 494 5.87 50.03 -8.91
CA PRO A 494 5.92 51.01 -7.82
C PRO A 494 4.78 52.05 -7.91
N THR A 495 4.21 52.21 -9.10
CA THR A 495 3.05 53.04 -9.44
C THR A 495 1.71 52.30 -9.32
N TRP A 496 1.67 51.11 -8.72
CA TRP A 496 0.48 50.25 -8.68
C TRP A 496 -0.78 50.96 -8.17
N MET A 497 -0.65 51.84 -7.17
CA MET A 497 -1.78 52.58 -6.62
C MET A 497 -2.41 53.58 -7.61
N ASN A 498 -1.66 54.02 -8.62
CA ASN A 498 -2.14 54.92 -9.69
C ASN A 498 -2.65 54.15 -10.91
N GLU A 499 -2.17 52.91 -11.09
CA GLU A 499 -2.56 52.03 -12.20
C GLU A 499 -3.88 51.29 -11.94
N VAL A 500 -4.35 51.32 -10.69
CA VAL A 500 -5.58 50.68 -10.22
C VAL A 500 -6.59 51.76 -9.82
N PRO A 501 -7.91 51.56 -10.03
CA PRO A 501 -8.92 52.50 -9.60
C PRO A 501 -8.87 52.79 -8.09
N GLU A 502 -9.31 53.99 -7.71
CA GLU A 502 -9.31 54.40 -6.30
C GLU A 502 -10.17 53.47 -5.45
N THR A 503 -9.74 53.28 -4.20
CA THR A 503 -10.43 52.45 -3.23
C THR A 503 -10.78 53.22 -1.97
N ARG A 504 -11.76 52.73 -1.21
CA ARG A 504 -12.06 53.27 0.12
C ARG A 504 -10.89 53.16 1.10
N TYR A 505 -9.85 52.38 0.78
CA TYR A 505 -8.65 52.21 1.59
C TYR A 505 -7.58 53.27 1.31
N ASP A 506 -7.72 54.08 0.26
CA ASP A 506 -6.72 55.10 -0.11
C ASP A 506 -6.60 56.19 0.96
N ARG A 507 -7.68 56.43 1.73
CA ARG A 507 -7.65 57.31 2.90
C ARG A 507 -6.85 56.76 4.09
N LEU A 508 -6.43 55.50 4.04
CA LEU A 508 -5.53 54.87 5.01
C LEU A 508 -4.08 54.80 4.50
N TYR A 509 -3.75 55.56 3.44
CA TYR A 509 -2.40 55.61 2.88
C TYR A 509 -1.35 55.97 3.94
N GLY A 510 -0.27 55.18 4.00
CA GLY A 510 0.85 55.40 4.92
C GLY A 510 0.53 55.16 6.40
N VAL A 511 -0.60 54.53 6.74
CA VAL A 511 -0.98 54.25 8.13
C VAL A 511 -0.61 52.81 8.51
N ASN A 512 0.31 52.64 9.46
CA ASN A 512 0.82 51.32 9.89
C ASN A 512 -0.21 50.46 10.63
N HIS A 513 -1.01 51.08 11.51
CA HIS A 513 -2.03 50.40 12.30
C HIS A 513 -3.38 51.10 12.12
N PRO A 514 -4.02 50.99 10.95
CA PRO A 514 -5.28 51.64 10.72
C PRO A 514 -6.38 50.96 11.53
N ASP A 515 -7.27 51.76 12.11
CA ASP A 515 -8.48 51.26 12.74
C ASP A 515 -9.50 50.85 11.67
N ILE A 516 -9.25 49.71 11.02
CA ILE A 516 -10.14 49.19 9.96
C ILE A 516 -11.55 48.93 10.51
N ALA A 517 -11.67 48.62 11.81
CA ALA A 517 -12.94 48.55 12.53
C ALA A 517 -13.80 49.82 12.38
N LYS A 518 -13.16 51.00 12.28
CA LYS A 518 -13.80 52.31 12.19
C LYS A 518 -14.33 52.62 10.79
N ILE A 519 -13.63 52.25 9.73
CA ILE A 519 -14.13 52.44 8.35
C ILE A 519 -14.93 51.25 7.83
N GLY A 520 -14.87 50.11 8.53
CA GLY A 520 -15.57 48.89 8.17
C GLY A 520 -17.08 49.00 8.36
N ILE A 521 -17.81 48.34 7.47
CA ILE A 521 -19.29 48.38 7.44
C ILE A 521 -19.93 47.65 8.64
N ARG A 522 -19.21 46.72 9.27
CA ARG A 522 -19.76 45.81 10.28
C ARG A 522 -20.31 46.55 11.52
N ARG A 523 -19.70 47.67 11.90
CA ARG A 523 -20.15 48.47 13.06
C ARG A 523 -21.51 49.14 12.85
N HIS A 524 -21.85 49.42 11.59
CA HIS A 524 -23.11 50.05 11.21
C HIS A 524 -24.18 49.01 10.89
N LEU A 525 -23.75 47.81 10.46
CA LEU A 525 -24.64 46.73 10.04
C LEU A 525 -25.09 45.84 11.20
N ASN A 526 -24.26 45.64 12.22
CA ASN A 526 -24.61 44.82 13.38
C ASN A 526 -25.26 45.68 14.47
N VAL A 527 -26.42 45.23 14.95
CA VAL A 527 -27.15 45.86 16.07
C VAL A 527 -26.34 45.78 17.36
N GLU A 528 -25.73 44.62 17.63
CA GLU A 528 -24.70 44.48 18.66
C GLU A 528 -23.33 44.42 18.00
N TYR A 529 -22.53 45.47 18.16
CA TYR A 529 -21.18 45.53 17.64
C TYR A 529 -20.15 45.36 18.76
N VAL A 530 -19.75 44.12 19.01
CA VAL A 530 -18.62 43.82 19.90
C VAL A 530 -17.31 43.96 19.10
N ASN A 531 -16.51 44.95 19.45
CA ASN A 531 -15.17 45.11 18.93
C ASN A 531 -14.21 44.19 19.67
N ARG A 532 -13.65 43.20 18.94
CA ARG A 532 -12.79 42.15 19.53
C ARG A 532 -11.51 42.71 20.16
N LYS A 533 -11.00 43.85 19.68
CA LYS A 533 -9.80 44.48 20.27
C LYS A 533 -10.10 45.09 21.65
N GLU A 534 -11.24 45.76 21.80
CA GLU A 534 -11.64 46.41 23.06
C GLU A 534 -11.88 45.40 24.19
N VAL A 535 -12.34 44.19 23.86
CA VAL A 535 -12.52 43.11 24.85
C VAL A 535 -11.19 42.70 25.46
N VAL A 536 -10.19 42.42 24.62
CA VAL A 536 -8.85 42.01 25.08
C VAL A 536 -8.18 43.13 25.87
N GLU A 537 -8.36 44.39 25.46
CA GLU A 537 -7.86 45.57 26.19
C GLU A 537 -8.49 45.69 27.58
N ARG A 538 -9.81 45.47 27.69
CA ARG A 538 -10.52 45.49 28.99
C ARG A 538 -10.08 44.37 29.91
N ASP A 539 -9.89 43.16 29.38
CA ASP A 539 -9.42 42.02 30.17
C ASP A 539 -7.99 42.24 30.66
N ALA A 540 -7.10 42.76 29.81
CA ALA A 540 -5.75 43.15 30.22
C ALA A 540 -5.77 44.26 31.29
N ALA A 541 -6.64 45.26 31.15
CA ALA A 541 -6.84 46.30 32.16
C ALA A 541 -7.40 45.75 33.48
N LEU A 542 -8.25 44.72 33.41
CA LEU A 542 -8.77 44.03 34.60
C LEU A 542 -7.67 43.22 35.30
N MET A 543 -6.85 42.47 34.57
CA MET A 543 -5.70 41.77 35.15
C MET A 543 -4.70 42.74 35.78
N LYS A 544 -4.55 43.96 35.22
CA LYS A 544 -3.74 45.02 35.82
C LYS A 544 -4.22 45.43 37.21
N LYS A 545 -5.53 45.34 37.49
CA LYS A 545 -6.10 45.62 38.83
C LYS A 545 -5.69 44.61 39.89
N THR A 546 -5.40 43.36 39.51
CA THR A 546 -4.88 42.35 40.45
C THR A 546 -3.53 42.77 41.02
N LEU A 547 -2.70 43.42 40.20
CA LEU A 547 -1.38 43.92 40.57
C LEU A 547 -1.41 45.25 41.33
N SER A 548 -2.52 46.01 41.24
CA SER A 548 -2.68 47.29 41.95
C SER A 548 -3.25 47.15 43.36
N SER A 549 -3.21 45.95 43.95
CA SER A 549 -3.72 45.74 45.31
C SER A 549 -2.80 46.36 46.35
N GLY A 550 -3.30 47.36 47.07
CA GLY A 550 -2.61 47.94 48.21
C GLY A 550 -2.54 46.96 49.39
N ARG A 551 -1.45 46.97 50.15
CA ARG A 551 -1.37 46.19 51.39
C ARG A 551 -2.08 46.94 52.50
N ARG A 552 -3.15 46.36 53.06
CA ARG A 552 -3.70 46.87 54.32
C ARG A 552 -2.66 46.72 55.43
N LEU A 553 -2.51 47.74 56.27
CA LEU A 553 -1.68 47.65 57.46
C LEU A 553 -2.15 46.46 58.30
N ARG A 554 -1.22 45.60 58.67
CA ARG A 554 -1.46 44.43 59.53
C ARG A 554 -1.02 44.84 60.93
N HIS A 555 -1.93 44.79 61.89
CA HIS A 555 -1.57 45.00 63.29
C HIS A 555 -1.03 43.69 63.84
N ARG A 556 0.28 43.65 64.07
CA ARG A 556 0.91 42.52 64.76
C ARG A 556 0.42 42.54 66.20
N VAL A 557 0.12 41.36 66.73
CA VAL A 557 -0.16 41.19 68.15
C VAL A 557 1.10 40.61 68.79
N GLU A 558 1.38 41.02 70.01
CA GLU A 558 2.54 40.57 70.77
C GLU A 558 2.54 39.04 70.89
N SER A 559 3.70 38.43 70.63
CA SER A 559 3.87 36.98 70.72
C SER A 559 4.07 36.55 72.17
N SER A 560 3.21 35.67 72.68
CA SER A 560 3.33 35.05 74.00
C SER A 560 3.65 33.56 73.85
N ARG A 561 4.49 33.02 74.74
CA ARG A 561 4.82 31.59 74.78
C ARG A 561 3.71 30.75 75.42
N THR A 562 2.77 31.38 76.12
CA THR A 562 1.80 30.68 77.00
C THR A 562 0.34 30.93 76.63
N HIS A 563 0.04 31.88 75.74
CA HIS A 563 -1.32 32.13 75.25
C HIS A 563 -1.31 32.95 73.95
N ARG A 564 -2.46 33.09 73.29
CA ARG A 564 -2.65 34.02 72.16
C ARG A 564 -3.32 35.30 72.64
N ASN A 565 -2.71 36.43 72.34
CA ASN A 565 -3.26 37.75 72.64
C ASN A 565 -4.39 38.10 71.65
N ALA A 566 -5.57 38.42 72.17
CA ALA A 566 -6.73 38.80 71.38
C ALA A 566 -6.87 40.33 71.35
N GLY A 567 -6.55 40.96 70.22
CA GLY A 567 -6.74 42.40 70.03
C GLY A 567 -8.20 42.74 69.75
N SER A 568 -8.74 43.76 70.41
CA SER A 568 -10.04 44.37 70.12
C SER A 568 -9.85 45.80 69.60
N LEU A 569 -10.81 46.33 68.84
CA LEU A 569 -10.80 47.75 68.44
C LEU A 569 -11.10 48.61 69.67
N SER A 570 -10.14 49.40 70.15
CA SER A 570 -10.35 50.33 71.27
C SER A 570 -11.14 51.55 70.81
N GLY A 571 -12.32 51.77 71.40
CA GLY A 571 -13.19 52.91 71.11
C GLY A 571 -12.58 54.25 71.55
N ILE A 572 -12.87 55.28 70.76
CA ILE A 572 -12.44 56.68 70.91
C ILE A 572 -12.83 57.23 72.30
N SER A 573 -11.84 57.48 73.16
CA SER A 573 -12.01 58.29 74.38
C SER A 573 -11.43 59.69 74.15
N SER A 574 -12.29 60.65 73.82
CA SER A 574 -11.95 62.08 73.83
C SER A 574 -12.60 62.77 75.03
N THR A 575 -11.88 62.84 76.15
CA THR A 575 -12.09 63.88 77.17
C THR A 575 -11.25 65.10 76.81
N ALA A 576 -11.95 66.17 76.45
CA ALA A 576 -11.69 67.59 76.65
C ALA A 576 -10.28 68.06 77.03
N GLY A 577 -9.70 68.91 76.17
CA GLY A 577 -8.76 69.97 76.53
C GLY A 577 -9.16 71.24 75.79
N GLY A 578 -9.93 72.11 76.45
CA GLY A 578 -10.26 73.44 75.94
C GLY A 578 -9.11 74.42 76.17
N GLY A 579 -8.79 75.19 75.14
CA GLY A 579 -8.65 76.65 75.22
C GLY A 579 -9.57 77.16 74.12
N SER A 580 -10.78 77.62 74.41
CA SER A 580 -11.10 78.88 75.09
C SER A 580 -10.25 80.07 74.59
N ARG A 581 -10.88 81.19 74.28
CA ARG A 581 -12.08 81.72 74.94
C ARG A 581 -13.38 80.94 74.77
#